data_AF-A0A7S3NH25-F1
#
_entry.id   AF-A0A7S3NH25-F1
#
_cell.length_a   1.000
_cell.length_b   1.000
_cell.length_c   1.000
_cell.angle_alpha   90.00
_cell.angle_beta   90.00
_cell.angle_gamma   90.00
#
_symmetry.space_group_name_H-M   'P 1'
#
loop_
_entity.id
_entity.type
_entity.pdbx_description
1 polymer ?
#
loop_
_entity_poly.entity_id
_entity_poly.type
_entity_poly.pdbx_seq_one_letter_code
_entity_poly.pdbx_strand_id
1 'polypeptide(L)'
;MLLPKAKNDESRLYYHILICEFKACMCDIVEDDLLPEYIADAERAHEIADQFAKGISNSNPVKLKFIYIFSNFIYEVKENGKMARRLVESILQTAEDDLDDLNLDDRQKAVGYI
;
A
#
# COMPACT_ATOMS: atom_id res chain seq x y z
N MET A 1 18.95 7.29 7.68
CA MET A 1 17.65 7.46 7.00
C MET A 1 17.77 6.90 5.58
N LEU A 2 16.87 6.01 5.15
CA LEU A 2 16.96 5.32 3.85
C LEU A 2 16.37 6.16 2.69
N LEU A 3 15.35 6.99 2.96
CA LEU A 3 14.69 7.88 1.99
C LEU A 3 15.64 8.77 1.15
N PRO A 4 16.69 9.40 1.71
CA PRO A 4 17.62 10.23 0.93
C PRO A 4 18.44 9.45 -0.11
N LYS A 5 18.45 8.11 -0.04
CA LYS A 5 19.19 7.25 -0.97
C LYS A 5 18.31 6.68 -2.09
N ALA A 6 17.00 6.89 -2.04
CA ALA A 6 16.07 6.46 -3.08
C ALA A 6 16.30 7.26 -4.37
N LYS A 7 16.50 6.57 -5.50
CA LYS A 7 16.90 7.19 -6.77
C LYS A 7 15.77 7.29 -7.79
N ASN A 8 14.71 6.52 -7.62
CA ASN A 8 13.55 6.46 -8.51
C ASN A 8 12.24 6.33 -7.70
N ASP A 9 11.10 6.53 -8.35
CA ASP A 9 9.80 6.56 -7.67
C ASP A 9 9.43 5.21 -7.06
N GLU A 10 9.82 4.10 -7.68
CA GLU A 10 9.59 2.75 -7.15
C GLU A 10 10.32 2.52 -5.81
N SER A 11 11.60 2.91 -5.71
CA SER A 11 12.35 2.82 -4.45
C SER A 11 11.83 3.80 -3.38
N ARG A 12 11.34 4.98 -3.78
CA ARG A 12 10.67 5.92 -2.86
C ARG A 12 9.38 5.31 -2.34
N LEU A 13 8.54 4.78 -3.23
CA LEU A 13 7.30 4.10 -2.88
C LEU A 13 7.59 2.95 -1.92
N TYR A 14 8.58 2.11 -2.20
CA TYR A 14 8.95 1.00 -1.33
C TYR A 14 9.28 1.44 0.10
N TYR A 15 10.05 2.52 0.28
CA TYR A 15 10.33 3.05 1.62
C TYR A 15 9.10 3.66 2.28
N HIS A 16 8.21 4.30 1.51
CA HIS A 16 6.97 4.84 2.03
C HIS A 16 5.97 3.75 2.43
N ILE A 17 5.96 2.60 1.75
CA ILE A 17 5.20 1.41 2.17
C ILE A 17 5.61 0.98 3.58
N LEU A 18 6.92 0.91 3.86
CA LEU A 18 7.41 0.54 5.20
C LEU A 18 6.93 1.53 6.28
N ILE A 19 6.82 2.81 5.93
CA ILE A 19 6.28 3.84 6.84
C ILE A 19 4.78 3.61 7.05
N CYS A 20 4.01 3.35 5.98
CA CYS A 20 2.58 3.06 6.07
C CYS A 20 2.33 1.82 6.94
N GLU A 21 3.06 0.74 6.70
CA GLU A 21 2.98 -0.51 7.46
C GLU A 21 3.31 -0.28 8.94
N PHE A 22 4.39 0.44 9.23
CA PHE A 22 4.73 0.81 10.61
C PHE A 22 3.63 1.64 11.28
N LYS A 23 3.08 2.66 10.59
CA LYS A 23 2.01 3.51 11.12
C LYS A 23 0.71 2.75 11.34
N ALA A 24 0.38 1.79 10.48
CA ALA A 24 -0.76 0.89 10.67
C ALA A 24 -0.56 0.04 11.94
N CYS A 25 0.61 -0.61 12.11
CA CYS A 25 0.90 -1.37 13.33
C CYS A 25 0.85 -0.52 14.60
N MET A 26 1.21 0.77 14.53
CA MET A 26 1.08 1.66 15.69
C MET A 26 -0.38 1.83 16.10
N CYS A 27 -1.33 1.82 15.16
CA CYS A 27 -2.76 1.94 15.47
C CYS A 27 -3.28 0.74 16.31
N ASP A 28 -2.68 -0.44 16.17
CA ASP A 28 -3.08 -1.65 16.91
C ASP A 28 -2.60 -1.66 18.37
N ILE A 29 -1.64 -0.80 18.73
CA ILE A 29 -0.95 -0.85 20.03
C ILE A 29 -1.10 0.42 20.87
N VAL A 30 -1.57 1.52 20.27
CA VAL A 30 -1.78 2.79 20.98
C VAL A 30 -3.05 2.73 21.82
N GLU A 31 -3.07 3.55 22.87
CA GLU A 31 -4.28 3.74 23.69
C GLU A 31 -5.39 4.40 22.87
N ASP A 32 -6.64 4.06 23.19
CA ASP A 32 -7.83 4.46 22.41
C ASP A 32 -7.97 5.99 22.25
N ASP A 33 -7.47 6.78 23.21
CA ASP A 33 -7.51 8.25 23.19
C ASP A 33 -6.50 8.86 22.20
N LEU A 34 -5.43 8.13 21.89
CA LEU A 34 -4.41 8.52 20.91
C LEU A 34 -4.69 7.96 19.51
N LEU A 35 -5.49 6.90 19.39
CA LEU A 35 -5.81 6.23 18.12
C LEU A 35 -6.20 7.19 16.98
N PRO A 36 -7.05 8.24 17.18
CA PRO A 36 -7.40 9.16 16.09
C PRO A 36 -6.21 9.91 15.49
N GLU A 37 -5.18 10.25 16.29
CA GLU A 37 -3.97 10.91 15.81
C GLU A 37 -3.14 9.98 14.93
N TYR A 38 -3.01 8.72 15.35
CA TYR A 38 -2.26 7.70 14.63
C TYR A 38 -2.94 7.27 13.33
N ILE A 39 -4.27 7.21 13.31
CA ILE A 39 -5.05 7.02 12.08
C ILE A 39 -4.75 8.15 11.09
N ALA A 40 -4.80 9.41 11.52
CA ALA A 40 -4.50 10.55 10.66
C ALA A 40 -3.05 10.54 10.15
N ASP A 41 -2.11 10.07 10.97
CA ASP A 41 -0.71 9.88 10.59
C ASP A 41 -0.52 8.79 9.53
N ALA A 42 -1.23 7.66 9.66
CA ALA A 42 -1.22 6.58 8.69
C ALA A 42 -1.84 7.03 7.35
N GLU A 43 -2.94 7.78 7.39
CA GLU A 43 -3.57 8.36 6.21
C GLU A 43 -2.63 9.35 5.49
N ARG A 44 -1.95 10.24 6.23
CA ARG A 44 -0.93 11.13 5.66
C ARG A 44 0.23 10.36 5.03
N ALA A 45 0.70 9.30 5.68
CA ALA A 45 1.76 8.47 5.12
C ALA A 45 1.34 7.82 3.80
N HIS A 46 0.09 7.35 3.73
CA HIS A 46 -0.48 6.79 2.51
C HIS A 46 -0.63 7.84 1.40
N GLU A 47 -1.12 9.05 1.71
CA GLU A 47 -1.23 10.14 0.74
C GLU A 47 0.12 10.53 0.12
N ILE A 48 1.19 10.51 0.92
CA ILE A 48 2.55 10.75 0.42
C ILE A 48 3.02 9.58 -0.46
N ALA A 49 2.77 8.35 -0.05
CA ALA A 49 3.12 7.16 -0.84
C ALA A 49 2.41 7.14 -2.20
N ASP A 50 1.13 7.53 -2.24
CA ASP A 50 0.31 7.58 -3.47
C ASP A 50 0.92 8.50 -4.53
N GLN A 51 1.58 9.59 -4.12
CA GLN A 51 2.25 10.50 -5.06
C GLN A 51 3.34 9.78 -5.87
N PHE A 52 4.07 8.84 -5.26
CA PHE A 52 5.09 8.04 -5.93
C PHE A 52 4.51 6.85 -6.70
N ALA A 53 3.30 6.41 -6.37
CA ALA A 53 2.62 5.31 -7.04
C ALA A 53 2.03 5.68 -8.41
N LYS A 54 1.72 6.95 -8.66
CA LYS A 54 1.04 7.43 -9.88
C LYS A 54 1.75 7.08 -11.19
N GLY A 55 3.08 7.11 -11.21
CA GLY A 55 3.89 6.83 -12.40
C GLY A 55 4.29 5.36 -12.56
N ILE A 56 3.90 4.49 -11.63
CA ILE A 56 4.29 3.08 -11.60
C ILE A 56 3.16 2.24 -12.21
N SER A 57 3.53 1.24 -13.04
CA SER A 57 2.59 0.29 -13.64
C SER A 57 1.69 -0.34 -12.57
N ASN A 58 0.41 -0.58 -12.90
CA ASN A 58 -0.52 -1.19 -11.95
C ASN A 58 -0.19 -2.64 -11.66
N SER A 59 0.45 -3.34 -12.61
CA SER A 59 1.01 -4.67 -12.40
C SER A 59 2.34 -4.72 -11.64
N ASN A 60 2.95 -3.58 -11.33
CA ASN A 60 4.22 -3.56 -10.60
C ASN A 60 4.01 -4.11 -9.16
N PRO A 61 4.83 -5.08 -8.71
CA PRO A 61 4.67 -5.69 -7.38
C PRO A 61 4.76 -4.70 -6.21
N VAL A 62 5.52 -3.62 -6.32
CA VAL A 62 5.63 -2.58 -5.28
C VAL A 62 4.32 -1.79 -5.19
N LYS A 63 3.71 -1.45 -6.34
CA LYS A 63 2.41 -0.76 -6.35
C LYS A 63 1.28 -1.66 -5.86
N LEU A 64 1.28 -2.93 -6.24
CA LEU A 64 0.33 -3.92 -5.70
C LEU A 64 0.46 -4.05 -4.18
N LYS A 65 1.69 -4.18 -3.66
CA LYS A 65 1.94 -4.20 -2.21
C LYS A 65 1.43 -2.92 -1.53
N PHE A 66 1.65 -1.75 -2.13
CA PHE A 66 1.17 -0.48 -1.58
C PHE A 66 -0.34 -0.47 -1.38
N ILE A 67 -1.10 -0.86 -2.42
CA ILE A 67 -2.57 -0.85 -2.34
C ILE A 67 -3.07 -1.94 -1.36
N TYR A 68 -2.41 -3.10 -1.32
CA TYR A 68 -2.70 -4.16 -0.35
C TYR A 68 -2.57 -3.67 1.10
N ILE A 69 -1.46 -3.03 1.44
CA ILE A 69 -1.22 -2.47 2.79
C ILE A 69 -2.32 -1.47 3.17
N PHE A 70 -2.74 -0.61 2.24
CA PHE A 70 -3.82 0.31 2.51
C PHE A 70 -5.17 -0.39 2.69
N SER A 71 -5.45 -1.42 1.88
CA SER A 71 -6.69 -2.17 2.02
C SER A 71 -6.81 -2.85 3.39
N ASN A 72 -5.71 -3.39 3.93
CA ASN A 72 -5.66 -3.92 5.30
C ASN A 72 -5.88 -2.82 6.33
N PHE A 73 -5.22 -1.67 6.20
CA PHE A 73 -5.46 -0.53 7.11
C PHE A 73 -6.94 -0.09 7.13
N ILE A 74 -7.59 -0.02 5.96
CA ILE A 74 -9.01 0.30 5.86
C ILE A 74 -9.89 -0.79 6.52
N TYR A 75 -9.51 -2.06 6.39
CA TYR A 75 -10.25 -3.19 6.95
C TYR A 75 -10.10 -3.28 8.47
N GLU A 76 -8.86 -3.30 8.97
CA GLU A 76 -8.52 -3.59 10.36
C GLU A 76 -8.68 -2.35 11.25
N VAL A 77 -8.16 -1.20 10.81
CA VAL A 77 -8.11 0.00 11.67
C VAL A 77 -9.36 0.86 11.52
N LYS A 78 -9.89 1.02 10.30
CA LYS A 78 -11.09 1.83 10.05
C LYS A 78 -12.39 1.03 10.07
N GLU A 79 -12.30 -0.28 10.31
CA GLU A 79 -13.42 -1.22 10.35
C GLU A 79 -14.36 -1.11 9.12
N ASN A 80 -13.81 -0.72 7.96
CA ASN A 80 -14.59 -0.44 6.76
C ASN A 80 -14.34 -1.50 5.68
N GLY A 81 -14.84 -2.71 5.95
CA GLY A 81 -14.65 -3.85 5.06
C GLY A 81 -15.21 -3.65 3.65
N LYS A 82 -16.26 -2.82 3.48
CA LYS A 82 -16.81 -2.49 2.15
C LYS A 82 -15.83 -1.69 1.30
N MET A 83 -15.15 -0.70 1.92
CA MET A 83 -14.15 0.09 1.23
C MET A 83 -12.87 -0.71 0.98
N ALA A 84 -12.43 -1.50 1.96
CA ALA A 84 -11.28 -2.40 1.78
C ALA A 84 -11.48 -3.36 0.61
N ARG A 85 -12.66 -4.01 0.55
CA ARG A 85 -13.01 -4.91 -0.55
C ARG A 85 -13.00 -4.22 -1.90
N ARG A 86 -13.53 -3.00 -2.01
CA ARG A 86 -13.49 -2.23 -3.26
C ARG A 86 -12.07 -1.90 -3.70
N LEU A 87 -11.18 -1.62 -2.75
CA LEU A 87 -9.76 -1.39 -3.05
C LEU A 87 -9.13 -2.68 -3.59
N VAL A 88 -9.35 -3.82 -2.93
CA VAL A 88 -8.84 -5.12 -3.41
C VAL A 88 -9.41 -5.50 -4.77
N GLU A 89 -10.73 -5.35 -4.98
CA GLU A 89 -11.36 -5.61 -6.28
C GLU A 89 -10.76 -4.75 -7.39
N SER A 90 -10.46 -3.47 -7.10
CA SER A 90 -9.76 -2.59 -8.03
C SER A 90 -8.33 -3.07 -8.31
N ILE A 91 -7.60 -3.57 -7.31
CA ILE A 91 -6.25 -4.14 -7.51
C ILE A 91 -6.32 -5.34 -8.45
N LEU A 92 -7.24 -6.27 -8.17
CA LEU A 92 -7.41 -7.51 -8.93
C LEU A 92 -7.71 -7.20 -10.39
N GLN A 93 -8.69 -6.33 -10.63
CA GLN A 93 -9.06 -5.96 -11.98
C GLN A 93 -7.91 -5.28 -12.73
N THR A 94 -7.17 -4.40 -12.05
CA THR A 94 -6.06 -3.70 -12.71
C THR A 94 -4.84 -4.60 -12.92
N ALA A 95 -4.63 -5.58 -12.05
CA ALA A 95 -3.60 -6.60 -12.24
C ALA A 95 -3.98 -7.53 -13.40
N GLU A 96 -5.24 -7.97 -13.48
CA GLU A 96 -5.77 -8.80 -14.56
C GLU A 96 -5.60 -8.16 -15.94
N ASP A 97 -5.86 -6.85 -16.05
CA ASP A 97 -5.71 -6.11 -17.32
C ASP A 97 -4.24 -6.01 -17.80
N ASP A 98 -3.27 -6.11 -16.87
CA ASP A 98 -1.83 -5.94 -17.14
C ASP A 98 -1.01 -7.26 -17.00
N LEU A 99 -1.65 -8.39 -16.66
CA LEU A 99 -0.99 -9.67 -16.37
C LEU A 99 -0.28 -10.27 -17.60
N ASP A 100 -0.73 -9.96 -18.80
CA ASP A 100 -0.11 -10.42 -20.05
C ASP A 100 1.27 -9.79 -20.30
N ASP A 101 1.50 -8.57 -19.78
CA ASP A 101 2.73 -7.79 -19.96
C ASP A 101 3.80 -8.03 -18.88
N LEU A 102 3.48 -8.79 -17.82
CA LEU A 102 4.43 -9.08 -16.74
C LEU A 102 5.42 -10.18 -17.11
N ASN A 103 6.68 -10.04 -16.69
CA ASN A 103 7.64 -11.14 -16.70
C ASN A 103 7.30 -12.17 -15.60
N LEU A 104 7.88 -13.37 -15.70
CA LEU A 104 7.53 -14.52 -14.86
C LEU A 104 7.80 -14.31 -13.35
N ASP A 105 8.84 -13.54 -13.00
CA ASP A 105 9.23 -13.25 -11.61
C ASP A 105 8.26 -12.24 -10.96
N ASP A 106 7.86 -11.21 -11.72
CA ASP A 106 6.90 -10.22 -11.24
C ASP A 106 5.48 -10.80 -11.14
N ARG A 107 5.10 -11.72 -12.04
CA ARG A 107 3.84 -12.49 -11.91
C ARG A 107 3.79 -13.29 -10.61
N GLN A 108 4.87 -14.00 -10.25
CA GLN A 108 4.90 -14.79 -9.02
C GLN A 108 4.76 -13.92 -7.76
N LYS A 109 5.39 -12.73 -7.75
CA LYS A 109 5.25 -11.78 -6.64
C LYS A 109 3.86 -11.18 -6.58
N ALA A 110 3.27 -10.80 -7.72
CA ALA A 110 1.93 -10.23 -7.80
C ALA A 110 0.87 -11.19 -7.24
N VAL A 111 0.95 -12.49 -7.58
CA VAL A 111 0.05 -13.52 -7.04
C VAL A 111 0.13 -13.63 -5.51
N GLY A 112 1.27 -13.31 -4.89
CA GLY A 112 1.40 -13.33 -3.43
C GLY A 112 0.64 -12.21 -2.70
N TYR A 113 0.16 -11.19 -3.42
CA TYR A 113 -0.63 -10.07 -2.88
C TYR A 113 -2.10 -10.12 -3.32
N ILE A 114 -2.48 -11.15 -4.10
CA ILE A 114 -3.83 -11.47 -4.55
C ILE A 114 -4.37 -12.59 -3.68
#